data_AF-A0AAV4GQR5-F1
#
_entry.id   AF-A0AAV4GQR5-F1
#
_cell.length_a   1.000
_cell.length_b   1.000
_cell.length_c   1.000
_cell.angle_alpha   90.00
_cell.angle_beta   90.00
_cell.angle_gamma   90.00
#
_symmetry.space_group_name_H-M   'P 1'
#
loop_
_entity.id
_entity.type
_entity.pdbx_description
1 polymer ?
#
loop_
_entity_poly.entity_id
_entity_poly.type
_entity_poly.pdbx_seq_one_letter_code
_entity_poly.pdbx_strand_id
1 'polypeptide(L)'
;MNVKAKVAARNSLLRKLANSNWGADPKTLRTTALALSYSTAEYSSAVWARSCHAKKVDAELNNACRIVTGQLRPTTLPLLYRTAGIAPPDIRRQTHGSIEKHKQEIDLRHPLFHHKKTVVESAAAAAVVVVVVVVVVVVVVVVVVVVVVVAAAVVAVIICSRSGGVVVVVVVVVVVVVVVVVVVVVVVVVVVVVVVVIEAVVVVIVVVIVVVVV
;
A
#
# COMPACT_ATOMS: atom_id res chain seq x y z
N MET A 1 -14.17 -15.79 21.97
CA MET A 1 -14.49 -16.23 20.60
C MET A 1 -14.95 -17.68 20.63
N ASN A 2 -16.19 -17.95 20.23
CA ASN A 2 -16.80 -19.29 20.27
C ASN A 2 -15.99 -20.32 19.43
N VAL A 3 -15.32 -19.86 18.36
CA VAL A 3 -14.44 -20.69 17.51
C VAL A 3 -13.35 -21.41 18.32
N LYS A 4 -12.73 -20.77 19.32
CA LYS A 4 -11.73 -21.42 20.17
C LYS A 4 -12.31 -22.69 20.83
N ALA A 5 -13.49 -22.58 21.45
CA ALA A 5 -14.14 -23.70 22.12
C ALA A 5 -14.49 -24.82 21.13
N LYS A 6 -14.95 -24.46 19.92
CA LYS A 6 -15.22 -25.41 18.83
C LYS A 6 -13.96 -26.17 18.38
N VAL A 7 -12.83 -25.48 18.25
CA VAL A 7 -11.53 -26.10 17.90
C VAL A 7 -11.04 -26.99 19.05
N ALA A 8 -11.15 -26.52 20.30
CA ALA A 8 -10.77 -27.31 21.47
C ALA A 8 -11.57 -28.63 21.55
N ALA A 9 -12.89 -28.58 21.30
CA ALA A 9 -13.73 -29.78 21.27
C ALA A 9 -13.27 -30.80 20.20
N ARG A 10 -12.82 -30.33 19.03
CA ARG A 10 -12.26 -31.18 17.97
C ARG A 10 -10.89 -31.73 18.32
N ASN A 11 -10.06 -30.93 18.99
CA ASN A 11 -8.77 -31.39 19.51
C ASN A 11 -8.95 -32.53 20.53
N SER A 12 -10.06 -32.55 21.28
CA SER A 12 -10.38 -33.68 22.16
C SER A 12 -10.65 -34.97 21.38
N LEU A 13 -11.31 -34.90 20.23
CA LEU A 13 -11.49 -36.05 19.33
C LEU A 13 -10.16 -36.49 18.71
N LEU A 14 -9.37 -35.53 18.23
CA LEU A 14 -8.04 -35.78 17.67
C LEU A 14 -7.12 -36.46 18.69
N ARG A 15 -7.20 -36.05 19.96
CA ARG A 15 -6.43 -36.67 21.07
C ARG A 15 -6.86 -38.10 21.34
N LYS A 16 -8.16 -38.40 21.26
CA LYS A 16 -8.66 -39.79 21.41
C LYS A 16 -8.12 -40.68 20.29
N LEU A 17 -8.07 -40.19 19.06
CA LEU A 17 -7.50 -40.90 17.92
C LEU A 17 -5.99 -41.13 18.09
N ALA A 18 -5.24 -40.10 18.48
CA ALA A 18 -3.80 -40.18 18.69
C ALA A 18 -3.39 -41.16 19.80
N ASN A 19 -4.26 -41.40 20.79
CA ASN A 19 -4.05 -42.36 21.86
C ASN A 19 -4.65 -43.75 21.59
N SER A 20 -5.07 -44.02 20.35
CA SER A 20 -5.64 -45.32 19.95
C SER A 20 -4.71 -46.05 19.01
N ASN A 21 -4.86 -47.37 18.89
CA ASN A 21 -4.12 -48.16 17.89
C ASN A 21 -4.72 -48.04 16.47
N TRP A 22 -5.83 -47.31 16.31
CA TRP A 22 -6.59 -47.24 15.07
C TRP A 22 -6.39 -45.87 14.40
N GLY A 23 -5.63 -45.83 13.31
CA GLY A 23 -5.39 -44.60 12.54
C GLY A 23 -4.52 -43.55 13.24
N ALA A 24 -3.63 -43.98 14.16
CA ALA A 24 -2.62 -43.13 14.80
C ALA A 24 -1.37 -42.92 13.94
N ASP A 25 -1.41 -43.28 12.65
CA ASP A 25 -0.32 -42.95 11.74
C ASP A 25 -0.23 -41.42 11.54
N PRO A 26 0.97 -40.84 11.41
CA PRO A 26 1.14 -39.39 11.31
C PRO A 26 0.38 -38.74 10.15
N LYS A 27 0.20 -39.46 9.03
CA LYS A 27 -0.50 -38.95 7.84
C LYS A 27 -2.00 -38.84 8.09
N THR A 28 -2.62 -39.85 8.69
CA THR A 28 -4.02 -39.84 9.09
C THR A 28 -4.27 -38.76 10.13
N LEU A 29 -3.46 -38.70 11.21
CA LEU A 29 -3.61 -37.66 12.24
C LEU A 29 -3.51 -36.25 11.67
N ARG A 30 -2.54 -36.00 10.77
CA ARG A 30 -2.39 -34.72 10.07
C ARG A 30 -3.63 -34.38 9.25
N THR A 31 -4.14 -35.34 8.48
CA THR A 31 -5.31 -35.15 7.62
C THR A 31 -6.57 -34.90 8.45
N THR A 32 -6.76 -35.66 9.53
CA THR A 32 -7.87 -35.49 10.48
C THR A 32 -7.80 -34.15 11.20
N ALA A 33 -6.61 -33.69 11.60
CA ALA A 33 -6.43 -32.37 12.20
C ALA A 33 -6.82 -31.25 11.21
N LEU A 34 -6.44 -31.38 9.94
CA LEU A 34 -6.84 -30.44 8.89
C LEU A 34 -8.36 -30.43 8.69
N ALA A 35 -8.96 -31.62 8.59
CA ALA A 35 -10.39 -31.79 8.33
C ALA A 35 -11.28 -31.36 9.49
N LEU A 36 -10.86 -31.58 10.74
CA LEU A 36 -11.66 -31.23 11.92
C LEU A 36 -11.29 -29.84 12.45
N SER A 37 -10.06 -29.68 12.93
CA SER A 37 -9.63 -28.50 13.69
C SER A 37 -9.37 -27.30 12.78
N TYR A 38 -8.56 -27.46 11.73
CA TYR A 38 -8.23 -26.34 10.83
C TYR A 38 -9.43 -25.88 10.02
N SER A 39 -10.21 -26.78 9.43
CA SER A 39 -11.44 -26.41 8.69
C SER A 39 -12.36 -25.48 9.50
N THR A 40 -12.50 -25.76 10.80
CA THR A 40 -13.36 -24.99 11.70
C THR A 40 -12.72 -23.67 12.12
N ALA A 41 -11.40 -23.67 12.29
CA ALA A 41 -10.64 -22.47 12.55
C ALA A 41 -10.45 -21.60 11.30
N GLU A 42 -10.74 -22.10 10.09
CA GLU A 42 -10.41 -21.38 8.86
C GLU A 42 -11.62 -21.00 8.02
N TYR A 43 -12.78 -21.61 8.27
CA TYR A 43 -14.03 -21.41 7.53
C TYR A 43 -14.39 -19.93 7.30
N SER A 44 -14.22 -19.09 8.32
CA SER A 44 -14.48 -17.63 8.20
C SER A 44 -13.23 -16.79 8.48
N SER A 45 -12.04 -17.38 8.38
CA SER A 45 -10.79 -16.72 8.74
C SER A 45 -10.55 -15.42 7.99
N ALA A 46 -10.96 -15.31 6.74
CA ALA A 46 -10.85 -14.06 5.97
C ALA A 46 -11.54 -12.87 6.65
N VAL A 47 -12.65 -13.09 7.35
CA VAL A 47 -13.44 -12.03 8.01
C VAL A 47 -12.78 -11.55 9.30
N TRP A 48 -12.24 -12.47 10.09
CA TRP A 48 -11.69 -12.17 11.42
C TRP A 48 -10.16 -12.26 11.49
N ALA A 49 -9.46 -12.43 10.37
CA ALA A 49 -7.99 -12.56 10.32
C ALA A 49 -7.27 -11.40 11.02
N ARG A 50 -7.84 -10.19 10.97
CA ARG A 50 -7.32 -8.96 11.60
C ARG A 50 -7.84 -8.72 13.02
N SER A 51 -8.63 -9.65 13.58
CA SER A 51 -9.16 -9.51 14.93
C SER A 51 -8.06 -9.73 15.98
N CYS A 52 -8.08 -8.92 17.04
CA CYS A 52 -7.23 -9.11 18.22
C CYS A 52 -7.45 -10.47 18.91
N HIS A 53 -8.58 -11.13 18.65
CA HIS A 53 -8.91 -12.44 19.22
C HIS A 53 -8.36 -13.63 18.43
N ALA A 54 -7.79 -13.43 17.24
CA ALA A 54 -7.26 -14.50 16.39
C ALA A 54 -6.18 -15.34 17.12
N LYS A 55 -5.31 -14.67 17.91
CA LYS A 55 -4.26 -15.32 18.73
C LYS A 55 -4.82 -16.35 19.73
N LYS A 56 -6.08 -16.22 20.16
CA LYS A 56 -6.73 -17.20 21.06
C LYS A 56 -7.07 -18.50 20.34
N VAL A 57 -7.29 -18.46 19.03
CA VAL A 57 -7.53 -19.65 18.18
C VAL A 57 -6.20 -20.33 17.86
N ASP A 58 -5.14 -19.56 17.66
CA ASP A 58 -3.78 -20.07 17.39
C ASP A 58 -3.28 -20.98 18.50
N ALA A 59 -3.59 -20.66 19.76
CA ALA A 59 -3.27 -21.53 20.89
C ALA A 59 -3.86 -22.95 20.76
N GLU A 60 -5.07 -23.09 20.21
CA GLU A 60 -5.69 -24.40 20.01
C GLU A 60 -5.20 -25.09 18.74
N LEU A 61 -4.86 -24.36 17.67
CA LEU A 61 -4.23 -24.94 16.48
C LEU A 61 -2.80 -25.44 16.79
N ASN A 62 -2.08 -24.71 17.64
CA ASN A 62 -0.80 -25.10 18.22
C ASN A 62 -0.92 -26.41 19.02
N ASN A 63 -2.02 -26.61 19.76
CA ASN A 63 -2.30 -27.87 20.45
C ASN A 63 -2.61 -29.00 19.46
N ALA A 64 -3.37 -28.73 18.40
CA ALA A 64 -3.65 -29.71 17.35
C ALA A 64 -2.35 -30.23 16.71
N CYS A 65 -1.44 -29.33 16.32
CA CYS A 65 -0.14 -29.73 15.76
C CYS A 65 0.71 -30.56 16.73
N ARG A 66 0.66 -30.27 18.04
CA ARG A 66 1.35 -31.09 19.04
C ARG A 66 0.76 -32.48 19.16
N ILE A 67 -0.57 -32.62 19.07
CA ILE A 67 -1.22 -33.93 19.05
C ILE A 67 -0.81 -34.72 17.80
N VAL A 68 -0.77 -34.08 16.63
CA VAL A 68 -0.37 -34.72 15.36
C VAL A 68 1.09 -35.18 15.38
N THR A 69 1.98 -34.37 15.95
CA THR A 69 3.43 -34.64 15.92
C THR A 69 3.93 -35.39 17.16
N GLY A 70 3.10 -35.54 18.19
CA GLY A 70 3.52 -36.06 19.50
C GLY A 70 4.50 -35.16 20.27
N GLN A 71 4.74 -33.92 19.81
CA GLN A 71 5.74 -33.05 20.40
C GLN A 71 5.30 -32.40 21.72
N LEU A 72 6.25 -32.27 22.64
CA LEU A 72 6.02 -31.66 23.95
C LEU A 72 5.83 -30.14 23.84
N ARG A 73 5.24 -29.55 24.88
CA ARG A 73 5.01 -28.10 25.01
C ARG A 73 6.25 -27.20 24.77
N PRO A 74 7.47 -27.51 25.26
CA PRO A 74 8.64 -26.64 25.07
C PRO A 74 9.12 -26.53 23.62
N THR A 75 8.63 -27.39 22.71
CA THR A 75 9.02 -27.32 21.29
C THR A 75 8.62 -25.97 20.69
N THR A 76 9.56 -25.34 19.99
CA THR A 76 9.35 -24.04 19.35
C THR A 76 8.32 -24.14 18.24
N LEU A 77 7.48 -23.10 18.09
CA LEU A 77 6.39 -23.11 17.10
C LEU A 77 6.88 -23.29 15.65
N PRO A 78 7.96 -22.63 15.19
CA PRO A 78 8.43 -22.83 13.82
C PRO A 78 8.81 -24.29 13.52
N LEU A 79 9.48 -24.96 14.48
CA LEU A 79 9.85 -26.36 14.34
C LEU A 79 8.63 -27.29 14.38
N LEU A 80 7.67 -26.99 15.25
CA LEU A 80 6.41 -27.73 15.35
C LEU A 80 5.66 -27.74 14.01
N TYR A 81 5.48 -26.57 13.40
CA TYR A 81 4.78 -26.43 12.13
C TYR A 81 5.53 -27.08 10.97
N ARG A 82 6.86 -26.94 10.93
CA ARG A 82 7.72 -27.62 9.96
C ARG A 82 7.60 -29.14 10.06
N THR A 83 7.62 -29.68 11.29
CA THR A 83 7.52 -31.13 11.53
C THR A 83 6.12 -31.66 11.21
N ALA A 84 5.07 -30.90 11.53
CA ALA A 84 3.70 -31.25 11.18
C ALA A 84 3.42 -31.16 9.67
N GLY A 85 4.30 -30.52 8.89
CA GLY A 85 4.05 -30.21 7.48
C GLY A 85 2.80 -29.35 7.28
N ILE A 86 2.48 -28.47 8.23
CA ILE A 86 1.33 -27.57 8.19
C ILE A 86 1.86 -26.14 8.28
N ALA A 87 1.38 -25.26 7.41
CA ALA A 87 1.77 -23.84 7.46
C ALA A 87 1.25 -23.19 8.76
N PRO A 88 2.01 -22.27 9.37
CA PRO A 88 1.57 -21.48 10.53
C PRO A 88 0.19 -20.81 10.32
N PRO A 89 -0.67 -20.73 11.36
CA PRO A 89 -2.04 -20.21 11.25
C PRO A 89 -2.14 -18.77 10.75
N ASP A 90 -1.18 -17.93 11.10
CA ASP A 90 -1.09 -16.54 10.65
C ASP A 90 -0.96 -16.48 9.12
N ILE A 91 -0.02 -17.24 8.54
CA ILE A 91 0.20 -17.31 7.09
C ILE A 91 -1.06 -17.85 6.39
N ARG A 92 -1.66 -18.91 6.94
CA ARG A 92 -2.88 -19.52 6.37
C ARG A 92 -4.04 -18.53 6.36
N ARG A 93 -4.27 -17.80 7.46
CA ARG A 93 -5.32 -16.77 7.53
C ARG A 93 -5.07 -15.61 6.58
N GLN A 94 -3.83 -15.12 6.48
CA GLN A 94 -3.49 -14.06 5.53
C GLN A 94 -3.72 -14.51 4.09
N THR A 95 -3.40 -15.77 3.77
CA THR A 95 -3.68 -16.37 2.46
C THR A 95 -5.18 -16.39 2.18
N HIS A 96 -6.02 -16.80 3.14
CA HIS A 96 -7.47 -16.80 2.97
C HIS A 96 -8.02 -15.38 2.78
N GLY A 97 -7.53 -14.40 3.55
CA GLY A 97 -7.91 -13.00 3.36
C GLY A 97 -7.51 -12.45 1.98
N SER A 98 -6.32 -12.83 1.50
CA SER A 98 -5.82 -12.42 0.19
C SER A 98 -6.61 -13.06 -0.95
N ILE A 99 -7.01 -14.33 -0.82
CA ILE A 99 -7.86 -15.03 -1.79
C ILE A 99 -9.23 -14.34 -1.87
N GLU A 100 -9.86 -14.02 -0.73
CA GLU A 100 -11.14 -13.31 -0.74
C GLU A 100 -11.02 -11.90 -1.31
N LYS A 101 -9.93 -11.18 -1.02
CA LYS A 101 -9.63 -9.89 -1.65
C LYS A 101 -9.46 -10.02 -3.17
N HIS A 102 -8.72 -11.03 -3.63
CA HIS A 102 -8.53 -11.28 -5.06
C HIS A 102 -9.84 -11.56 -5.77
N LYS A 103 -10.74 -12.34 -5.15
CA LYS A 103 -12.11 -12.55 -5.66
C LYS A 103 -12.89 -11.24 -5.73
N GLN A 104 -12.78 -10.38 -4.72
CA GLN A 104 -13.40 -9.04 -4.74
C GLN A 104 -12.89 -8.19 -5.91
N GLU A 105 -11.63 -8.33 -6.31
CA GLU A 105 -11.02 -7.48 -7.34
C GLU A 105 -11.30 -7.95 -8.78
N ILE A 106 -11.47 -9.26 -8.98
CA ILE A 106 -11.49 -9.91 -10.29
C ILE A 106 -12.85 -10.51 -10.63
N ASP A 107 -13.56 -11.08 -9.66
CA ASP A 107 -14.82 -11.76 -9.93
C ASP A 107 -16.00 -10.78 -9.96
N LEU A 108 -16.52 -10.55 -11.17
CA LEU A 108 -17.70 -9.70 -11.42
C LEU A 108 -18.94 -10.14 -10.63
N ARG A 109 -19.05 -11.42 -10.26
CA ARG A 109 -20.18 -11.96 -9.50
C ARG A 109 -20.01 -11.77 -7.99
N HIS A 110 -18.84 -11.35 -7.55
CA HIS A 110 -18.57 -11.14 -6.13
C HIS A 110 -19.42 -9.96 -5.61
N PRO A 111 -20.18 -10.10 -4.51
CA PRO A 111 -21.10 -9.05 -4.04
C PRO A 111 -20.42 -7.69 -3.77
N LEU A 112 -19.14 -7.72 -3.43
CA LEU A 112 -18.33 -6.54 -3.15
C LEU A 112 -17.49 -6.06 -4.35
N PHE A 113 -17.68 -6.61 -5.56
CA PHE A 113 -16.86 -6.27 -6.73
C PHE A 113 -16.88 -4.76 -7.06
N HIS A 114 -18.06 -4.15 -7.01
CA HIS A 114 -18.23 -2.72 -7.28
C HIS A 114 -17.81 -1.82 -6.10
N HIS A 115 -17.45 -2.39 -4.95
CA HIS A 115 -17.04 -1.64 -3.75
C HIS A 115 -15.53 -1.39 -3.71
N LYS A 116 -14.87 -1.29 -4.86
CA LYS A 116 -13.44 -0.95 -4.94
C LYS A 116 -13.20 0.35 -4.19
N LYS A 117 -12.46 0.26 -3.09
CA LYS A 117 -11.90 1.42 -2.41
C LYS A 117 -10.78 1.97 -3.29
N THR A 118 -11.11 2.96 -4.10
CA THR A 118 -10.19 3.80 -4.89
C THR A 118 -9.20 4.60 -4.04
N VAL A 119 -8.90 4.22 -2.80
CA VAL A 119 -8.14 5.07 -1.86
C VAL A 119 -6.69 5.24 -2.32
N VAL A 120 -6.14 4.27 -3.05
CA VAL A 120 -4.79 4.38 -3.64
C VAL A 120 -4.81 5.15 -4.95
N GLU A 121 -5.85 4.95 -5.79
CA GLU A 121 -6.01 5.70 -7.04
C GLU A 121 -6.41 7.17 -6.79
N SER A 122 -7.19 7.48 -5.76
CA SER A 122 -7.65 8.83 -5.45
C SER A 122 -6.55 9.69 -4.82
N ALA A 123 -5.69 9.10 -3.98
CA ALA A 123 -4.54 9.81 -3.42
C ALA A 123 -3.47 10.08 -4.49
N ALA A 124 -3.17 9.09 -5.34
CA ALA A 124 -2.26 9.27 -6.47
C ALA A 124 -2.82 10.25 -7.51
N ALA A 125 -4.12 10.15 -7.85
CA ALA A 125 -4.78 11.09 -8.74
C ALA A 125 -4.82 12.51 -8.18
N ALA A 126 -5.08 12.70 -6.88
CA ALA A 126 -5.05 14.01 -6.25
C ALA A 126 -3.64 14.64 -6.33
N ALA A 127 -2.59 13.87 -6.07
CA ALA A 127 -1.21 14.35 -6.19
C ALA A 127 -0.88 14.76 -7.64
N VAL A 128 -1.26 13.94 -8.63
CA VAL A 128 -1.06 14.26 -10.05
C VAL A 128 -1.83 15.52 -10.45
N VAL A 129 -3.07 15.67 -10.00
CA VAL A 129 -3.88 16.87 -10.27
C VAL A 129 -3.22 18.12 -9.68
N VAL A 130 -2.71 18.05 -8.45
CA VAL A 130 -1.99 19.18 -7.83
C VAL A 130 -0.74 19.55 -8.64
N VAL A 131 0.06 18.56 -9.06
CA VAL A 131 1.25 18.81 -9.92
C VAL A 131 0.84 19.48 -11.22
N VAL A 132 -0.17 18.96 -11.91
CA VAL A 132 -0.65 19.51 -13.19
C VAL A 132 -1.14 20.94 -13.02
N VAL A 133 -1.95 21.21 -11.99
CA VAL A 133 -2.46 22.57 -11.71
C VAL A 133 -1.32 23.54 -11.44
N VAL A 134 -0.33 23.15 -10.61
CA VAL A 134 0.84 24.00 -10.33
C VAL A 134 1.62 24.29 -11.61
N VAL A 135 1.92 23.26 -12.42
CA VAL A 135 2.67 23.44 -13.67
C VAL A 135 1.91 24.39 -14.61
N VAL A 136 0.60 24.20 -14.78
CA VAL A 136 -0.23 25.07 -15.64
C VAL A 136 -0.22 26.52 -15.14
N VAL A 137 -0.44 26.74 -13.83
CA VAL A 137 -0.42 28.08 -13.25
C VAL A 137 0.93 28.76 -13.49
N VAL A 138 2.02 28.04 -13.28
CA VAL A 138 3.35 28.61 -13.48
C VAL A 138 3.62 28.93 -14.95
N VAL A 139 3.27 28.06 -15.89
CA VAL A 139 3.41 28.33 -17.32
C VAL A 139 2.63 29.58 -17.71
N VAL A 140 1.39 29.73 -17.24
CA VAL A 140 0.57 30.93 -17.49
C VAL A 140 1.25 32.19 -16.95
N VAL A 141 1.78 32.15 -15.73
CA VAL A 141 2.51 33.29 -15.13
C VAL A 141 3.74 33.66 -15.97
N VAL A 142 4.54 32.68 -16.43
CA VAL A 142 5.71 32.95 -17.29
C VAL A 142 5.28 33.64 -18.57
N VAL A 143 4.28 33.11 -19.26
CA VAL A 143 3.80 33.67 -20.53
C VAL A 143 3.34 35.11 -20.35
N VAL A 144 2.56 35.40 -19.30
CA VAL A 144 2.09 36.75 -19.00
C VAL A 144 3.26 37.70 -18.76
N VAL A 145 4.25 37.30 -17.95
CA VAL A 145 5.40 38.18 -17.67
C VAL A 145 6.23 38.43 -18.92
N VAL A 146 6.50 37.41 -19.74
CA VAL A 146 7.23 37.58 -21.00
C VAL A 146 6.50 38.55 -21.93
N VAL A 147 5.18 38.42 -22.08
CA VAL A 147 4.38 39.32 -22.93
C VAL A 147 4.44 40.76 -22.43
N VAL A 148 4.27 40.98 -21.12
CA VAL A 148 4.31 42.33 -20.54
C VAL A 148 5.68 42.97 -20.71
N VAL A 149 6.75 42.23 -20.46
CA VAL A 149 8.11 42.77 -20.56
C VAL A 149 8.50 43.04 -22.02
N VAL A 150 8.15 42.15 -22.96
CA VAL A 150 8.36 42.40 -24.39
C VAL A 150 7.57 43.61 -24.86
N ALA A 151 6.31 43.76 -24.45
CA ALA A 151 5.51 44.93 -24.77
C ALA A 151 6.14 46.22 -24.22
N ALA A 152 6.61 46.21 -22.97
CA ALA A 152 7.33 47.33 -22.38
C ALA A 152 8.63 47.67 -23.15
N ALA A 153 9.38 46.65 -23.58
CA ALA A 153 10.57 46.81 -24.40
C ALA A 153 10.26 47.50 -25.74
N VAL A 154 9.22 47.02 -26.43
CA VAL A 154 8.79 47.57 -27.73
C VAL A 154 8.37 49.02 -27.58
N VAL A 155 7.57 49.35 -26.55
CA VAL A 155 7.19 50.73 -26.25
C VAL A 155 8.42 51.59 -25.96
N ALA A 156 9.38 51.10 -25.18
CA ALA A 156 10.58 51.83 -24.85
C ALA A 156 11.50 52.05 -26.07
N VAL A 157 11.60 51.07 -26.98
CA VAL A 157 12.31 51.21 -28.26
C VAL A 157 11.64 52.25 -29.15
N ILE A 158 10.31 52.21 -29.27
CA ILE A 158 9.54 53.20 -30.04
C ILE A 158 9.79 54.62 -29.50
N ILE A 159 9.76 54.80 -28.18
CA ILE A 159 10.02 56.11 -27.54
C ILE A 159 11.48 56.54 -27.74
N CYS A 160 12.46 55.65 -27.55
CA CYS A 160 13.89 55.98 -27.62
C CYS A 160 14.42 56.16 -29.06
N SER A 161 13.73 55.60 -30.08
CA SER A 161 14.05 55.84 -31.49
C SER A 161 13.93 57.32 -31.89
N ARG A 162 13.26 58.15 -31.08
CA ARG A 162 13.18 59.61 -31.24
C ARG A 162 14.33 60.39 -30.59
N SER A 163 15.18 59.78 -29.75
CA SER A 163 16.15 60.49 -28.89
C SER A 163 17.63 60.11 -29.05
N GLY A 164 17.99 59.18 -29.95
CA GLY A 164 19.38 58.83 -30.27
C GLY A 164 19.77 57.39 -29.88
N GLY A 165 20.47 56.70 -30.79
CA GLY A 165 20.58 55.23 -30.81
C GLY A 165 21.27 54.54 -29.63
N VAL A 166 22.07 55.23 -28.83
CA VAL A 166 22.80 54.61 -27.70
C VAL A 166 21.86 54.26 -26.54
N VAL A 167 20.83 55.09 -26.29
CA VAL A 167 19.87 54.86 -25.21
C VAL A 167 18.96 53.66 -25.51
N VAL A 168 18.64 53.44 -26.78
CA VAL A 168 17.85 52.29 -27.25
C VAL A 168 18.54 50.97 -26.92
N VAL A 169 19.85 50.88 -27.15
CA VAL A 169 20.62 49.63 -26.92
C VAL A 169 20.65 49.28 -25.44
N VAL A 170 20.90 50.26 -24.57
CA VAL A 170 20.95 50.04 -23.12
C VAL A 170 19.60 49.55 -22.58
N VAL A 171 18.49 50.17 -23.03
CA VAL A 171 17.14 49.78 -22.61
C VAL A 171 16.80 48.36 -23.06
N VAL A 172 17.10 47.99 -24.30
CA VAL A 172 16.85 46.63 -24.81
C VAL A 172 17.65 45.60 -24.02
N VAL A 173 18.93 45.88 -23.74
CA VAL A 173 19.78 44.97 -22.96
C VAL A 173 19.23 44.79 -21.54
N VAL A 174 18.84 45.87 -20.87
CA VAL A 174 18.27 45.78 -19.51
C VAL A 174 16.98 44.97 -19.51
N VAL A 175 16.09 45.19 -20.48
CA VAL A 175 14.85 44.43 -20.60
C VAL A 175 15.13 42.94 -20.82
N VAL A 176 16.03 42.59 -21.76
CA VAL A 176 16.39 41.19 -22.02
C VAL A 176 16.95 40.53 -20.76
N VAL A 177 17.83 41.21 -20.03
CA VAL A 177 18.37 40.69 -18.76
C VAL A 177 17.27 40.47 -17.73
N VAL A 178 16.32 41.39 -17.59
CA VAL A 178 15.17 41.25 -16.68
C VAL A 178 14.29 40.05 -17.09
N VAL A 179 14.00 39.86 -18.38
CA VAL A 179 13.25 38.69 -18.87
C VAL A 179 13.96 37.40 -18.50
N VAL A 180 15.26 37.32 -18.79
CA VAL A 180 16.06 36.12 -18.51
C VAL A 180 16.07 35.81 -17.01
N VAL A 181 16.25 36.82 -16.15
CA VAL A 181 16.22 36.63 -14.70
C VAL A 181 14.84 36.12 -14.23
N VAL A 182 13.74 36.69 -14.72
CA VAL A 182 12.40 36.21 -14.34
C VAL A 182 12.17 34.78 -14.81
N VAL A 183 12.53 34.43 -16.05
CA VAL A 183 12.38 33.07 -16.56
C VAL A 183 13.18 32.08 -15.71
N VAL A 184 14.43 32.42 -15.35
CA VAL A 184 15.27 31.57 -14.50
C VAL A 184 14.64 31.37 -13.12
N VAL A 185 14.18 32.44 -12.47
CA VAL A 185 13.54 32.36 -11.14
C VAL A 185 12.31 31.47 -11.20
N VAL A 186 11.47 31.62 -12.23
CA VAL A 186 10.24 30.83 -12.36
C VAL A 186 10.57 29.36 -12.62
N VAL A 187 11.52 29.05 -13.49
CA VAL A 187 11.97 27.66 -13.73
C VAL A 187 12.47 27.02 -12.43
N VAL A 188 13.27 27.74 -11.64
CA VAL A 188 13.76 27.24 -10.34
C VAL A 188 12.60 26.94 -9.39
N VAL A 189 11.60 27.83 -9.31
CA VAL A 189 10.40 27.62 -8.48
C VAL A 189 9.63 26.38 -8.93
N VAL A 190 9.44 26.16 -10.23
CA VAL A 190 8.79 24.93 -10.75
C VAL A 190 9.55 23.69 -10.32
N VAL A 191 10.87 23.68 -10.52
CA VAL A 191 11.71 22.53 -10.18
C VAL A 191 11.61 22.21 -8.69
N VAL A 192 11.69 23.23 -7.83
CA VAL A 192 11.56 23.04 -6.37
C VAL A 192 10.19 22.46 -6.00
N VAL A 193 9.10 23.00 -6.55
CA VAL A 193 7.76 22.49 -6.23
C VAL A 193 7.58 21.05 -6.72
N VAL A 194 8.06 20.73 -7.92
CA VAL A 194 8.01 19.35 -8.45
C VAL A 194 8.79 18.40 -7.56
N VAL A 195 10.00 18.76 -7.13
CA VAL A 195 10.83 17.93 -6.23
C VAL A 195 10.13 17.70 -4.89
N VAL A 196 9.60 18.75 -4.27
CA VAL A 196 8.90 18.64 -2.97
C VAL A 196 7.66 17.75 -3.08
N VAL A 197 6.90 17.85 -4.16
CA VAL A 197 5.73 16.99 -4.36
C VAL A 197 6.13 15.54 -4.59
N ILE A 198 7.20 15.29 -5.36
CA ILE A 198 7.74 13.93 -5.55
C ILE A 198 8.17 13.34 -4.21
N GLU A 199 8.91 14.08 -3.38
CA GLU A 199 9.32 13.61 -2.06
C GLU A 199 8.10 13.28 -1.18
N ALA A 200 7.09 14.16 -1.15
CA ALA A 200 5.88 13.92 -0.38
C ALA A 200 5.14 12.65 -0.84
N VAL A 201 5.04 12.42 -2.16
CA VAL A 201 4.43 11.21 -2.72
C VAL A 201 5.22 9.96 -2.34
N VAL A 202 6.56 10.00 -2.44
CA VAL A 202 7.43 8.88 -2.06
C VAL A 202 7.26 8.55 -0.57
N VAL A 203 7.25 9.55 0.31
CA VAL A 203 7.04 9.35 1.75
C VAL A 203 5.69 8.69 2.01
N VAL A 204 4.62 9.16 1.38
CA VAL A 204 3.27 8.56 1.53
C VAL A 204 3.28 7.10 1.06
N ILE A 205 3.89 6.80 -0.09
CA ILE A 205 3.98 5.42 -0.60
C ILE A 205 4.75 4.54 0.38
N VAL A 206 5.90 4.99 0.88
CA VAL A 206 6.72 4.22 1.83
C VAL A 206 5.96 3.98 3.13
N VAL A 207 5.30 5.00 3.70
CA VAL A 207 4.49 4.85 4.91
C VAL A 207 3.34 3.86 4.70
N VAL A 208 2.66 3.92 3.55
CA VAL A 208 1.57 2.98 3.22
C VAL A 208 2.11 1.56 3.09
N ILE A 209 3.24 1.35 2.41
CA ILE A 209 3.88 0.03 2.30
C ILE A 209 4.23 -0.50 3.68
N VAL A 210 4.86 0.31 4.55
CA VAL A 210 5.23 -0.10 5.91
C VAL A 210 3.99 -0.46 6.74
N VAL A 211 2.91 0.32 6.69
CA VAL A 211 1.68 0.08 7.45
C VAL A 211 0.90 -1.14 6.93
N VAL A 212 1.00 -1.47 5.64
CA VAL A 212 0.35 -2.65 5.06
C VAL A 212 1.15 -3.93 5.35
N VAL A 213 2.48 -3.82 5.49
CA VAL A 213 3.38 -4.96 5.73
C VAL A 213 3.50 -5.33 7.22
N VAL A 214 3.12 -4.44 8.15
CA VAL A 214 3.08 -4.67 9.61
C VAL A 214 1.67 -5.07 10.10
#